data_AF-A0A3Q2DKF6-F1
#
_entry.id   AF-A0A3Q2DKF6-F1
#
_cell.length_a   1.000
_cell.length_b   1.000
_cell.length_c   1.000
_cell.angle_alpha   90.00
_cell.angle_beta   90.00
_cell.angle_gamma   90.00
#
_symmetry.space_group_name_H-M   'P 1'
#
loop_
_entity.id
_entity.type
_entity.pdbx_description
1 polymer ?
#
loop_
_entity_poly.entity_id
_entity_poly.type
_entity_poly.pdbx_seq_one_letter_code
_entity_poly.pdbx_strand_id
1 'polypeptide(L)'
;LTWDMEAIQLMQNLLPRETVLFIADAKMSFDSFRSSMVATVNSKTIITVNPGKITLQHPHHQKEASEDPTGGFSQRNSITDVYTVNQLKERAKEQSEPLYGITYSFISKFDLDSSVSKVIKTRCSKCKFLVTEDMKSCTNQLCPGREQPLSTTTGFDLLVDFTDHTGTLQACSLRGLVAEQTLGCTTDEFITLTDDQRTSLKWKFLLGRCKIYIKILPSPRMKSGLRGMILACTLADPGEVKQHMTKLLQEL
;
A
#
# COMPACT_ATOMS: atom_id res chain seq x y z
N LEU A 1 17.38 6.91 -1.59
CA LEU A 1 17.97 6.56 -2.90
C LEU A 1 19.36 6.00 -2.66
N THR A 2 19.69 4.89 -3.31
CA THR A 2 21.01 4.23 -3.26
C THR A 2 21.59 4.26 -4.66
N TRP A 3 22.87 4.60 -4.77
CA TRP A 3 23.55 4.70 -6.06
C TRP A 3 24.76 3.76 -6.14
N ASP A 4 25.21 3.26 -4.99
CA ASP A 4 26.29 2.29 -4.87
C ASP A 4 25.75 0.87 -5.01
N MET A 5 26.53 0.00 -5.66
CA MET A 5 26.11 -1.37 -5.98
C MET A 5 25.90 -2.22 -4.73
N GLU A 6 26.71 -2.02 -3.69
CA GLU A 6 26.64 -2.79 -2.44
C GLU A 6 25.34 -2.51 -1.69
N ALA A 7 24.96 -1.24 -1.51
CA ALA A 7 23.68 -0.89 -0.89
C ALA A 7 22.49 -1.28 -1.76
N ILE A 8 22.60 -1.22 -3.10
CA ILE A 8 21.52 -1.71 -3.98
C ILE A 8 21.28 -3.21 -3.74
N GLN A 9 22.34 -4.03 -3.76
CA GLN A 9 22.25 -5.46 -3.49
C GLN A 9 21.72 -5.75 -2.08
N LEU A 10 22.16 -4.99 -1.08
CA LEU A 10 21.67 -5.08 0.29
C LEU A 10 20.15 -4.83 0.34
N MET A 11 19.70 -3.74 -0.27
CA MET A 11 18.29 -3.30 -0.24
C MET A 11 17.35 -4.25 -0.97
N GLN A 12 17.82 -4.95 -2.00
CA GLN A 12 17.04 -5.96 -2.74
C GLN A 12 16.69 -7.19 -1.90
N ASN A 13 17.52 -7.52 -0.90
CA ASN A 13 17.34 -8.69 -0.04
C ASN A 13 16.51 -8.41 1.22
N LEU A 14 16.14 -7.15 1.47
CA LEU A 14 15.39 -6.78 2.67
C LEU A 14 13.92 -7.21 2.57
N LEU A 15 13.37 -7.64 3.70
CA LEU A 15 11.97 -8.02 3.84
C LEU A 15 11.19 -6.83 4.43
N PRO A 16 10.31 -6.18 3.65
CA PRO A 16 9.56 -5.03 4.15
C PRO A 16 8.74 -5.40 5.39
N ARG A 17 8.85 -4.58 6.44
CA ARG A 17 8.19 -4.75 7.76
C ARG A 17 8.72 -5.89 8.63
N GLU A 18 9.75 -6.61 8.19
CA GLU A 18 10.40 -7.65 8.98
C GLU A 18 11.85 -7.28 9.30
N THR A 19 12.58 -6.72 8.32
CA THR A 19 13.96 -6.31 8.51
C THR A 19 14.05 -4.95 9.19
N VAL A 20 14.81 -4.88 10.28
CA VAL A 20 15.14 -3.62 10.97
C VAL A 20 16.46 -3.10 10.44
N LEU A 21 16.49 -1.84 10.03
CA LEU A 21 17.71 -1.16 9.59
C LEU A 21 18.09 -0.08 10.60
N PHE A 22 19.35 -0.06 11.00
CA PHE A 22 19.98 1.13 11.55
C PHE A 22 20.79 1.81 10.45
N ILE A 23 20.48 3.07 10.19
CA ILE A 23 21.12 3.85 9.13
C ILE A 23 21.70 5.12 9.78
N ALA A 24 23.01 5.26 9.72
CA ALA A 24 23.74 6.41 10.23
C ALA A 24 24.35 7.23 9.09
N ASP A 25 24.46 8.55 9.28
CA ASP A 25 25.03 9.52 8.33
C ASP A 25 24.41 9.51 6.92
N ALA A 26 23.09 9.29 6.84
CA ALA A 26 22.33 9.42 5.61
C ALA A 26 21.88 10.87 5.38
N LYS A 27 21.93 11.34 4.12
CA LYS A 27 21.43 12.66 3.74
C LYS A 27 19.90 12.64 3.73
N MET A 28 19.27 13.51 4.54
CA MET A 28 17.82 13.68 4.58
C MET A 28 17.38 14.87 3.72
N SER A 29 16.35 14.69 2.90
CA SER A 29 15.74 15.75 2.10
C SER A 29 14.24 15.52 1.97
N PHE A 30 13.46 16.60 1.82
CA PHE A 30 12.04 16.49 1.52
C PHE A 30 11.81 16.32 0.01
N ASP A 31 11.07 15.29 -0.37
CA ASP A 31 10.59 15.08 -1.74
C ASP A 31 9.16 15.60 -1.84
N SER A 32 8.98 16.74 -2.52
CA SER A 32 7.67 17.38 -2.69
C SER A 32 6.70 16.54 -3.52
N PHE A 33 7.20 15.83 -4.53
CA PHE A 33 6.39 14.98 -5.40
C PHE A 33 5.80 13.78 -4.64
N ARG A 34 6.58 13.19 -3.73
CA ARG A 34 6.12 12.13 -2.81
C ARG A 34 5.48 12.68 -1.53
N SER A 35 5.64 13.97 -1.23
CA SER A 35 5.26 14.61 0.03
C SER A 35 5.81 13.84 1.24
N SER A 36 7.07 13.42 1.18
CA SER A 36 7.71 12.61 2.24
C SER A 36 9.18 12.99 2.41
N MET A 37 9.69 12.81 3.64
CA MET A 37 11.13 12.79 3.89
C MET A 37 11.76 11.55 3.23
N VAL A 38 12.86 11.76 2.51
CA VAL A 38 13.63 10.73 1.83
C VAL A 38 15.06 10.74 2.36
N ALA A 39 15.57 9.55 2.67
CA ALA A 39 16.96 9.34 3.02
C ALA A 39 17.75 8.91 1.77
N THR A 40 18.93 9.49 1.58
CA THR A 40 19.86 9.18 0.49
C THR A 40 21.18 8.69 1.06
N VAL A 41 21.60 7.52 0.61
CA VAL A 41 22.87 6.89 0.98
C VAL A 41 24.00 7.61 0.26
N ASN A 42 25.06 7.93 0.99
CA ASN A 42 26.29 8.54 0.49
C ASN A 42 27.50 7.70 0.95
N SER A 43 28.71 8.12 0.58
CA SER A 43 29.95 7.39 0.90
C SER A 43 30.29 7.28 2.39
N LYS A 44 29.59 8.00 3.26
CA LYS A 44 29.73 7.94 4.72
C LYS A 44 28.58 7.23 5.41
N THR A 45 27.51 6.91 4.67
CA THR A 45 26.34 6.27 5.24
C THR A 45 26.66 4.85 5.67
N ILE A 46 26.35 4.52 6.92
CA ILE A 46 26.53 3.18 7.48
C ILE A 46 25.15 2.54 7.61
N ILE A 47 24.96 1.37 7.01
CA ILE A 47 23.72 0.59 7.12
C ILE A 47 24.02 -0.71 7.88
N THR A 48 23.38 -0.87 9.03
CA THR A 48 23.43 -2.10 9.82
C THR A 48 22.08 -2.81 9.75
N VAL A 49 22.07 -4.03 9.23
CA VAL A 49 20.87 -4.87 9.14
C VAL A 49 20.72 -5.66 10.43
N ASN A 50 19.51 -5.62 11.02
CA ASN A 50 19.16 -6.29 12.27
C ASN A 50 20.22 -6.09 13.38
N PRO A 51 20.50 -4.82 13.77
CA PRO A 51 21.52 -4.49 14.77
C PRO A 51 21.12 -5.02 16.16
N GLY A 52 21.45 -6.29 16.46
CA GLY A 52 21.24 -6.93 17.77
C GLY A 52 19.79 -6.93 18.28
N LYS A 53 19.56 -7.49 19.47
CA LYS A 53 18.27 -7.46 20.18
C LYS A 53 17.94 -6.05 20.68
N ILE A 54 17.85 -5.05 19.79
CA ILE A 54 16.88 -4.00 20.06
C ILE A 54 15.55 -4.71 19.93
N THR A 55 15.04 -5.19 21.06
CA THR A 55 13.62 -5.46 21.22
C THR A 55 12.97 -4.11 21.04
N LEU A 56 12.81 -3.68 19.79
CA LEU A 56 11.77 -2.76 19.45
C LEU A 56 10.54 -3.58 19.83
N GLN A 57 10.06 -3.38 21.05
CA GLN A 57 8.68 -3.63 21.43
C GLN A 57 7.89 -2.71 20.51
N HIS A 58 7.85 -3.04 19.23
CA HIS A 58 7.05 -2.36 18.26
C HIS A 58 5.65 -2.63 18.76
N PRO A 59 4.93 -1.59 19.20
CA PRO A 59 3.52 -1.75 19.28
C PRO A 59 3.10 -1.89 17.83
N HIS A 60 2.95 -3.12 17.35
CA HIS A 60 2.04 -3.45 16.28
C HIS A 60 0.59 -3.09 16.68
N HIS A 61 0.35 -2.13 17.58
CA HIS A 61 -0.89 -1.39 17.67
C HIS A 61 -1.01 -0.49 16.43
N GLN A 62 -1.11 -1.12 15.26
CA GLN A 62 -1.97 -0.57 14.25
C GLN A 62 -3.36 -0.63 14.86
N LYS A 63 -3.89 0.53 15.22
CA LYS A 63 -5.33 0.77 15.15
C LYS A 63 -5.66 0.65 13.65
N GLU A 64 -5.70 -0.59 13.15
CA GLU A 64 -6.57 -0.88 12.02
C GLU A 64 -7.94 -0.69 12.65
N ALA A 65 -8.52 0.52 12.47
CA ALA A 65 -9.95 0.65 12.61
C ALA A 65 -10.54 -0.56 11.88
N SER A 66 -11.41 -1.31 12.55
CA SER A 66 -12.05 -2.48 11.96
C SER A 66 -12.84 -2.00 10.76
N GLU A 67 -12.18 -1.94 9.62
CA GLU A 67 -12.77 -1.52 8.36
C GLU A 67 -13.30 -2.77 7.71
N ASP A 68 -14.62 -2.84 7.72
CA ASP A 68 -15.40 -3.89 7.11
C ASP A 68 -15.05 -3.99 5.62
N PRO A 69 -14.49 -5.11 5.13
CA PRO A 69 -14.21 -5.31 3.71
C PRO A 69 -15.47 -5.21 2.85
N THR A 70 -16.66 -5.33 3.46
CA THR A 70 -17.96 -5.23 2.80
C THR A 70 -18.36 -3.78 2.51
N GLY A 71 -17.87 -2.80 3.30
CA GLY A 71 -18.24 -1.38 3.15
C GLY A 71 -17.68 -0.71 1.90
N GLY A 72 -16.54 -1.19 1.38
CA GLY A 72 -15.93 -0.64 0.16
C GLY A 72 -16.75 -0.89 -1.11
N PHE A 73 -17.60 -1.91 -1.11
CA PHE A 73 -18.43 -2.29 -2.26
C PHE A 73 -19.69 -1.44 -2.38
N SER A 74 -20.45 -1.32 -1.29
CA SER A 74 -21.71 -0.56 -1.27
C SER A 74 -21.50 0.94 -1.47
N GLN A 75 -20.31 1.46 -1.13
CA GLN A 75 -20.00 2.89 -1.27
C GLN A 75 -19.34 3.26 -2.60
N ARG A 76 -18.97 2.28 -3.46
CA ARG A 76 -18.33 2.54 -4.77
C ARG A 76 -19.21 3.41 -5.69
N ASN A 77 -20.51 3.13 -5.74
CA ASN A 77 -21.42 3.74 -6.71
C ASN A 77 -21.74 5.21 -6.39
N SER A 78 -21.54 5.65 -5.15
CA SER A 78 -21.74 7.06 -4.75
C SER A 78 -20.51 7.94 -4.98
N ILE A 79 -19.34 7.35 -5.28
CA ILE A 79 -18.10 8.12 -5.47
C ILE A 79 -18.02 8.57 -6.92
N THR A 80 -18.18 9.89 -7.12
CA THR A 80 -18.11 10.52 -8.45
C THR A 80 -16.99 11.54 -8.57
N ASP A 81 -16.52 12.08 -7.44
CA ASP A 81 -15.52 13.14 -7.44
C ASP A 81 -14.17 12.62 -7.93
N VAL A 82 -13.59 13.32 -8.91
CA VAL A 82 -12.30 12.99 -9.50
C VAL A 82 -11.26 13.98 -9.01
N TYR A 83 -10.11 13.46 -8.57
CA TYR A 83 -9.02 14.24 -8.00
C TYR A 83 -7.67 13.86 -8.61
N THR A 84 -6.79 14.86 -8.71
CA THR A 84 -5.35 14.63 -8.86
C THR A 84 -4.75 14.11 -7.56
N VAL A 85 -3.59 13.47 -7.65
CA VAL A 85 -2.88 12.96 -6.47
C VAL A 85 -2.55 14.08 -5.48
N ASN A 86 -2.21 15.28 -5.96
CA ASN A 86 -1.93 16.41 -5.08
C ASN A 86 -3.20 16.93 -4.38
N GLN A 87 -4.32 17.05 -5.11
CA GLN A 87 -5.61 17.43 -4.51
C GLN A 87 -6.05 16.45 -3.42
N LEU A 88 -5.86 15.14 -3.65
CA LEU A 88 -6.10 14.11 -2.64
C LEU A 88 -5.25 14.32 -1.39
N LYS A 89 -3.97 14.67 -1.55
CA LYS A 89 -3.05 14.90 -0.43
C LYS A 89 -3.40 16.16 0.36
N GLU A 90 -3.77 17.24 -0.31
CA GLU A 90 -4.11 18.52 0.33
C GLU A 90 -5.41 18.40 1.11
N ARG A 91 -6.47 17.89 0.48
CA ARG A 91 -7.78 17.73 1.14
C ARG A 91 -7.73 16.76 2.31
N ALA A 92 -6.98 15.67 2.20
CA ALA A 92 -6.82 14.72 3.29
C ALA A 92 -5.97 15.25 4.46
N LYS A 93 -5.24 16.36 4.29
CA LYS A 93 -4.56 17.07 5.41
C LYS A 93 -5.48 18.07 6.09
N GLU A 94 -6.40 18.68 5.34
CA GLU A 94 -7.35 19.68 5.85
C GLU A 94 -8.51 19.05 6.62
N GLN A 95 -8.94 17.85 6.19
CA GLN A 95 -10.11 17.17 6.75
C GLN A 95 -9.71 16.05 7.71
N SER A 96 -10.39 15.96 8.85
CA SER A 96 -10.24 14.84 9.79
C SER A 96 -11.03 13.60 9.38
N GLU A 97 -12.01 13.77 8.48
CA GLU A 97 -12.87 12.69 8.00
C GLU A 97 -12.23 11.93 6.81
N PRO A 98 -12.62 10.67 6.56
CA PRO A 98 -12.15 9.93 5.40
C PRO A 98 -12.58 10.60 4.09
N LEU A 99 -11.60 10.90 3.23
CA LEU A 99 -11.85 11.41 1.88
C LEU A 99 -12.06 10.24 0.92
N TYR A 100 -13.13 10.29 0.12
CA TYR A 100 -13.40 9.34 -0.95
C TYR A 100 -13.27 10.02 -2.31
N GLY A 101 -12.75 9.31 -3.30
CA GLY A 101 -12.62 9.87 -4.64
C GLY A 101 -12.13 8.88 -5.69
N ILE A 102 -12.08 9.36 -6.92
CA ILE A 102 -11.52 8.68 -8.08
C ILE A 102 -10.24 9.40 -8.49
N THR A 103 -9.21 8.65 -8.89
CA THR A 103 -8.04 9.21 -9.57
C THR A 103 -7.69 8.40 -10.81
N TYR A 104 -7.27 9.08 -11.87
CA TYR A 104 -6.76 8.49 -13.11
C TYR A 104 -5.24 8.52 -13.11
N SER A 105 -4.65 7.59 -12.36
CA SER A 105 -3.22 7.54 -12.08
C SER A 105 -2.57 6.28 -12.65
N PHE A 106 -1.28 6.33 -12.89
CA PHE A 106 -0.48 5.14 -13.18
C PHE A 106 -0.20 4.37 -11.91
N ILE A 107 -0.20 3.04 -11.96
CA ILE A 107 0.39 2.24 -10.90
C ILE A 107 1.91 2.27 -11.08
N SER A 108 2.63 2.95 -10.19
CA SER A 108 4.09 3.15 -10.30
C SER A 108 4.91 2.17 -9.47
N LYS A 109 4.27 1.49 -8.50
CA LYS A 109 4.86 0.37 -7.77
C LYS A 109 3.83 -0.71 -7.53
N PHE A 110 4.12 -1.92 -8.00
CA PHE A 110 3.27 -3.09 -7.79
C PHE A 110 4.13 -4.35 -7.74
N ASP A 111 4.06 -5.08 -6.63
CA ASP A 111 4.91 -6.24 -6.36
C ASP A 111 4.02 -7.49 -6.26
N LEU A 112 4.01 -8.28 -7.33
CA LEU A 112 3.29 -9.56 -7.42
C LEU A 112 4.23 -10.74 -7.70
N ASP A 113 5.42 -10.44 -8.21
CA ASP A 113 6.46 -11.37 -8.63
C ASP A 113 7.41 -11.75 -7.48
N SER A 114 7.13 -11.27 -6.26
CA SER A 114 7.81 -11.74 -5.05
C SER A 114 7.18 -13.03 -4.49
N SER A 115 7.73 -13.53 -3.38
CA SER A 115 7.24 -14.75 -2.73
C SER A 115 5.77 -14.60 -2.30
N VAL A 116 5.01 -15.68 -2.41
CA VAL A 116 3.58 -15.73 -2.06
C VAL A 116 3.29 -15.14 -0.67
N SER A 117 4.15 -15.39 0.32
CA SER A 117 4.06 -14.87 1.69
C SER A 117 4.11 -13.33 1.80
N LYS A 118 4.66 -12.63 0.80
CA LYS A 118 4.71 -11.17 0.76
C LYS A 118 3.41 -10.58 0.20
N VAL A 119 2.75 -11.31 -0.69
CA VAL A 119 1.55 -10.90 -1.43
C VAL A 119 0.27 -11.32 -0.71
N ILE A 120 0.27 -12.50 -0.10
CA ILE A 120 -0.86 -13.10 0.60
C ILE A 120 -0.53 -13.16 2.08
N LYS A 121 -1.44 -12.65 2.91
CA LYS A 121 -1.27 -12.60 4.37
C LYS A 121 -2.48 -13.10 5.11
N THR A 122 -2.21 -13.72 6.25
CA THR A 122 -3.21 -14.25 7.16
C THR A 122 -3.47 -13.26 8.27
N ARG A 123 -4.75 -12.94 8.50
CA ARG A 123 -5.18 -11.93 9.47
C ARG A 123 -6.26 -12.48 10.38
N CYS A 124 -6.34 -12.01 11.62
CA CYS A 124 -7.42 -12.37 12.53
C CYS A 124 -8.76 -11.90 11.96
N SER A 125 -9.75 -12.79 11.87
CA SER A 125 -11.08 -12.47 11.31
C SER A 125 -11.79 -11.35 12.06
N LYS A 126 -11.49 -11.17 13.35
CA LYS A 126 -12.19 -10.23 14.25
C LYS A 126 -11.59 -8.83 14.26
N CYS A 127 -10.27 -8.72 14.39
CA CYS A 127 -9.59 -7.41 14.51
C CYS A 127 -8.70 -7.09 13.30
N LYS A 128 -8.64 -7.99 12.31
CA LYS A 128 -7.82 -7.90 11.09
C LYS A 128 -6.30 -7.80 11.31
N PHE A 129 -5.86 -7.97 12.55
CA PHE A 129 -4.46 -8.01 12.93
C PHE A 129 -3.71 -9.13 12.20
N LEU A 130 -2.50 -8.84 11.74
CA LEU A 130 -1.64 -9.83 11.08
C LEU A 130 -1.30 -10.96 12.05
N VAL A 131 -1.50 -12.20 11.63
CA VAL A 131 -1.22 -13.39 12.43
C VAL A 131 -0.45 -14.40 11.61
N THR A 132 0.32 -15.25 12.28
CA THR A 132 1.00 -16.39 11.67
C THR A 132 0.17 -17.65 11.88
N GLU A 133 0.36 -18.66 11.03
CA GLU A 133 -0.47 -19.88 11.01
C GLU A 133 -0.35 -20.73 12.29
N ASP A 134 0.74 -20.60 13.04
CA ASP A 134 1.02 -21.32 14.27
C ASP A 134 0.32 -20.72 15.52
N MET A 135 -0.27 -19.53 15.40
CA MET A 135 -0.91 -18.86 16.53
C MET A 135 -2.24 -19.50 16.90
N LYS A 136 -2.39 -19.91 18.16
CA LYS A 136 -3.65 -20.45 18.70
C LYS A 136 -4.69 -19.38 19.07
N SER A 137 -4.22 -18.16 19.34
CA SER A 137 -5.04 -17.01 19.77
C SER A 137 -4.48 -15.71 19.21
N CYS A 138 -5.33 -14.69 19.04
CA CYS A 138 -4.88 -13.39 18.56
C CYS A 138 -4.01 -12.67 19.61
N THR A 139 -2.80 -12.23 19.22
CA THR A 139 -1.87 -11.54 20.12
C THR A 139 -2.18 -10.06 20.30
N ASN A 140 -3.08 -9.49 19.49
CA ASN A 140 -3.52 -8.11 19.66
C ASN A 140 -4.33 -7.95 20.95
N GLN A 141 -3.80 -7.15 21.89
CA GLN A 141 -4.41 -6.91 23.20
C GLN A 141 -5.81 -6.28 23.10
N LEU A 142 -6.10 -5.58 22.01
CA LEU A 142 -7.38 -4.91 21.75
C LEU A 142 -8.34 -5.79 20.92
N CYS A 143 -8.00 -7.06 20.67
CA CYS A 143 -8.86 -7.94 19.91
C CYS A 143 -10.10 -8.34 20.74
N PRO A 144 -11.33 -8.12 20.25
CA PRO A 144 -12.55 -8.48 20.98
C PRO A 144 -12.70 -10.00 21.19
N GLY A 145 -11.94 -10.82 20.46
CA GLY A 145 -11.92 -12.26 20.61
C GLY A 145 -10.56 -12.84 20.97
N ARG A 146 -9.76 -12.09 21.75
CA ARG A 146 -8.42 -12.51 22.20
C ARG A 146 -8.42 -13.87 22.90
N GLU A 147 -9.40 -14.11 23.76
CA GLU A 147 -9.50 -15.34 24.57
C GLU A 147 -10.20 -16.49 23.84
N GLN A 148 -10.69 -16.24 22.62
CA GLN A 148 -11.33 -17.26 21.81
C GLN A 148 -10.29 -17.89 20.85
N PRO A 149 -10.54 -19.11 20.35
CA PRO A 149 -9.72 -19.71 19.31
C PRO A 149 -9.52 -18.74 18.15
N LEU A 150 -8.29 -18.68 17.63
CA LEU A 150 -7.96 -17.81 16.52
C LEU A 150 -8.80 -18.22 15.29
N SER A 151 -9.66 -17.32 14.85
CA SER A 151 -10.26 -17.38 13.53
C SER A 151 -9.47 -16.46 12.61
N THR A 152 -9.08 -16.97 11.45
CA THR A 152 -8.26 -16.28 10.47
C THR A 152 -8.99 -16.07 9.14
N THR A 153 -8.55 -15.05 8.42
CA THR A 153 -8.89 -14.80 7.02
C THR A 153 -7.59 -14.61 6.27
N THR A 154 -7.36 -15.41 5.24
CA THR A 154 -6.21 -15.29 4.35
C THR A 154 -6.66 -14.55 3.09
N GLY A 155 -5.84 -13.61 2.62
CA GLY A 155 -6.17 -12.81 1.45
C GLY A 155 -4.97 -12.03 0.95
N PHE A 156 -5.10 -11.45 -0.24
CA PHE A 156 -4.12 -10.48 -0.72
C PHE A 156 -3.94 -9.31 0.28
N ASP A 157 -2.68 -8.94 0.53
CA ASP A 157 -2.29 -7.76 1.31
C ASP A 157 -1.18 -6.99 0.60
N LEU A 158 -1.58 -6.32 -0.49
CA LEU A 158 -0.69 -5.62 -1.40
C LEU A 158 -0.56 -4.14 -1.03
N LEU A 159 0.63 -3.60 -1.28
CA LEU A 159 0.90 -2.16 -1.20
C LEU A 159 1.24 -1.65 -2.60
N VAL A 160 0.47 -0.66 -3.04
CA VAL A 160 0.55 -0.09 -4.38
C VAL A 160 0.91 1.39 -4.27
N ASP A 161 1.87 1.86 -5.07
CA ASP A 161 2.06 3.30 -5.29
C ASP A 161 1.36 3.68 -6.58
N PHE A 162 0.66 4.81 -6.56
CA PHE A 162 0.09 5.38 -7.77
C PHE A 162 0.56 6.83 -7.97
N THR A 163 0.75 7.18 -9.23
CA THR A 163 1.40 8.42 -9.65
C THR A 163 0.64 9.06 -10.79
N ASP A 164 0.42 10.36 -10.70
CA ASP A 164 0.02 11.20 -11.82
C ASP A 164 1.05 12.32 -12.03
N HIS A 165 0.71 13.32 -12.84
CA HIS A 165 1.57 14.48 -13.12
C HIS A 165 1.73 15.43 -11.92
N THR A 166 0.90 15.30 -10.88
CA THR A 166 0.90 16.17 -9.69
C THR A 166 1.60 15.55 -8.49
N GLY A 167 1.78 14.23 -8.47
CA GLY A 167 2.48 13.57 -7.38
C GLY A 167 2.34 12.05 -7.34
N THR A 168 2.86 11.46 -6.27
CA THR A 168 2.70 10.03 -5.97
C THR A 168 2.05 9.81 -4.61
N LEU A 169 1.00 8.99 -4.53
CA LEU A 169 0.52 8.44 -3.26
C LEU A 169 1.12 7.06 -3.04
N GLN A 170 1.75 6.88 -1.89
CA GLN A 170 2.58 5.71 -1.61
C GLN A 170 1.90 4.75 -0.65
N ALA A 171 2.24 3.46 -0.79
CA ALA A 171 1.85 2.38 0.10
C ALA A 171 0.32 2.30 0.32
N CYS A 172 -0.44 2.46 -0.75
CA CYS A 172 -1.89 2.33 -0.71
C CYS A 172 -2.28 0.87 -0.65
N SER A 173 -3.19 0.56 0.27
CA SER A 173 -3.60 -0.80 0.58
C SER A 173 -4.55 -1.33 -0.48
N LEU A 174 -4.19 -2.44 -1.14
CA LEU A 174 -5.05 -3.23 -2.03
C LEU A 174 -5.21 -4.63 -1.42
N ARG A 175 -6.41 -4.96 -0.91
CA ARG A 175 -6.61 -6.14 -0.06
C ARG A 175 -7.84 -6.95 -0.43
N GLY A 176 -7.80 -8.24 -0.06
CA GLY A 176 -8.94 -9.15 -0.09
C GLY A 176 -9.66 -9.15 -1.43
N LEU A 177 -11.00 -9.12 -1.40
CA LEU A 177 -11.84 -9.20 -2.60
C LEU A 177 -11.55 -8.08 -3.61
N VAL A 178 -11.19 -6.87 -3.15
CA VAL A 178 -10.85 -5.76 -4.07
C VAL A 178 -9.58 -6.10 -4.86
N ALA A 179 -8.60 -6.73 -4.21
CA ALA A 179 -7.39 -7.20 -4.89
C ALA A 179 -7.69 -8.34 -5.85
N GLU A 180 -8.50 -9.34 -5.45
CA GLU A 180 -8.90 -10.46 -6.32
C GLU A 180 -9.58 -9.97 -7.60
N GLN A 181 -10.50 -9.02 -7.46
CA GLN A 181 -11.19 -8.42 -8.61
C GLN A 181 -10.27 -7.58 -9.49
N THR A 182 -9.33 -6.85 -8.87
CA THR A 182 -8.35 -6.07 -9.63
C THR A 182 -7.46 -7.00 -10.45
N LEU A 183 -6.96 -8.08 -9.83
CA LEU A 183 -6.07 -9.05 -10.47
C LEU A 183 -6.82 -9.97 -11.46
N GLY A 184 -8.11 -10.20 -11.22
CA GLY A 184 -8.93 -11.15 -11.96
C GLY A 184 -8.65 -12.60 -11.59
N CYS A 185 -8.15 -12.86 -10.38
CA CYS A 185 -7.91 -14.21 -9.86
C CYS A 185 -8.08 -14.27 -8.34
N THR A 186 -8.42 -15.45 -7.82
CA THR A 186 -8.47 -15.71 -6.37
C THR A 186 -7.08 -15.91 -5.77
N THR A 187 -6.97 -15.94 -4.45
CA THR A 187 -5.69 -16.31 -3.79
C THR A 187 -5.23 -17.71 -4.16
N ASP A 188 -6.15 -18.67 -4.27
CA ASP A 188 -5.83 -20.07 -4.56
C ASP A 188 -5.29 -20.20 -6.00
N GLU A 189 -5.94 -19.55 -6.95
CA GLU A 189 -5.46 -19.46 -8.33
C GLU A 189 -4.08 -18.80 -8.40
N PHE A 190 -3.88 -17.70 -7.67
CA PHE A 190 -2.61 -16.97 -7.67
C PHE A 190 -1.42 -17.80 -7.16
N ILE A 191 -1.63 -18.65 -6.15
CA ILE A 191 -0.60 -19.54 -5.61
C ILE A 191 -0.13 -20.55 -6.67
N THR A 192 -1.02 -20.97 -7.57
CA THR A 192 -0.68 -21.91 -8.65
C THR A 192 0.06 -21.27 -9.83
N LEU A 193 0.13 -19.93 -9.88
CA LEU A 193 0.80 -19.22 -10.97
C LEU A 193 2.32 -19.36 -10.88
N THR A 194 2.96 -19.50 -12.04
CA THR A 194 4.41 -19.41 -12.18
C THR A 194 4.90 -17.97 -11.97
N ASP A 195 6.18 -17.80 -11.68
CA ASP A 195 6.77 -16.47 -11.51
C ASP A 195 6.64 -15.61 -12.79
N ASP A 196 6.72 -16.22 -13.98
CA ASP A 196 6.49 -15.53 -15.27
C ASP A 196 5.03 -15.07 -15.42
N GLN A 197 4.07 -15.88 -14.98
CA GLN A 197 2.65 -15.51 -15.02
C GLN A 197 2.36 -14.38 -14.03
N ARG A 198 2.91 -14.42 -12.82
CA ARG A 198 2.79 -13.32 -11.84
C ARG A 198 3.45 -12.04 -12.35
N THR A 199 4.60 -12.17 -13.01
CA THR A 199 5.28 -11.05 -13.68
C THR A 199 4.42 -10.46 -14.78
N SER A 200 3.79 -11.30 -15.60
CA SER A 200 2.86 -10.85 -16.66
C SER A 200 1.64 -10.11 -16.08
N LEU A 201 1.06 -10.62 -14.99
CA LEU A 201 -0.01 -9.95 -14.24
C LEU A 201 0.42 -8.59 -13.69
N LYS A 202 1.63 -8.48 -13.14
CA LYS A 202 2.20 -7.21 -12.68
C LYS A 202 2.29 -6.21 -13.83
N TRP A 203 2.87 -6.61 -14.96
CA TRP A 203 3.05 -5.73 -16.13
C TRP A 203 1.75 -5.30 -16.80
N LYS A 204 0.66 -6.08 -16.64
CA LYS A 204 -0.68 -5.67 -17.10
C LYS A 204 -1.13 -4.34 -16.48
N PHE A 205 -0.73 -4.08 -15.23
CA PHE A 205 -1.16 -2.90 -14.46
C PHE A 205 -0.05 -1.88 -14.23
N LEU A 206 1.19 -2.35 -14.06
CA LEU A 206 2.35 -1.50 -13.78
C LEU A 206 2.59 -0.54 -14.95
N LEU A 207 2.70 0.76 -14.64
CA LEU A 207 2.79 1.87 -15.60
C LEU A 207 1.58 1.99 -16.55
N GLY A 208 0.54 1.17 -16.35
CA GLY A 208 -0.76 1.33 -16.98
C GLY A 208 -1.57 2.41 -16.26
N ARG A 209 -2.25 3.27 -17.02
CA ARG A 209 -3.18 4.25 -16.43
C ARG A 209 -4.44 3.54 -15.97
N CYS A 210 -4.75 3.68 -14.69
CA CYS A 210 -5.85 2.99 -14.04
C CYS A 210 -6.87 4.01 -13.51
N LYS A 211 -8.13 3.61 -13.50
CA LYS A 211 -9.20 4.27 -12.75
C LYS A 211 -9.21 3.66 -11.36
N ILE A 212 -8.83 4.47 -10.36
CA ILE A 212 -8.65 4.01 -8.99
C ILE A 212 -9.68 4.70 -8.10
N TYR A 213 -10.53 3.91 -7.47
CA TYR A 213 -11.43 4.37 -6.42
C TYR A 213 -10.67 4.26 -5.10
N ILE A 214 -10.59 5.36 -4.36
CA ILE A 214 -9.77 5.42 -3.16
C ILE A 214 -10.51 6.04 -1.98
N LYS A 215 -10.20 5.50 -0.80
CA LYS A 215 -10.44 6.12 0.50
C LYS A 215 -9.10 6.57 1.10
N ILE A 216 -9.01 7.81 1.56
CA ILE A 216 -7.81 8.37 2.21
C ILE A 216 -8.16 8.84 3.61
N LEU A 217 -7.28 8.53 4.56
CA LEU A 217 -7.39 8.92 5.95
C LEU A 217 -6.09 9.60 6.41
N PRO A 218 -6.15 10.63 7.26
CA PRO A 218 -4.99 11.10 7.99
C PRO A 218 -4.35 9.96 8.80
N SER A 219 -3.03 9.83 8.72
CA SER A 219 -2.26 8.82 9.45
C SER A 219 -0.89 9.36 9.88
N PRO A 220 -0.78 9.96 11.07
CA PRO A 220 0.47 10.60 11.55
C PRO A 220 1.66 9.63 11.65
N ARG A 221 1.40 8.33 11.74
CA ARG A 221 2.43 7.28 11.84
C ARG A 221 2.97 6.83 10.48
N MET A 222 2.34 7.22 9.38
CA MET A 222 2.82 6.91 8.03
C MET A 222 3.75 8.02 7.53
N LYS A 223 4.75 7.66 6.70
CA LYS A 223 5.73 8.63 6.18
C LYS A 223 5.09 9.80 5.41
N SER A 224 4.02 9.53 4.66
CA SER A 224 3.24 10.52 3.92
C SER A 224 2.28 11.32 4.80
N GLY A 225 2.11 10.94 6.08
CA GLY A 225 1.05 11.45 6.94
C GLY A 225 -0.35 10.97 6.56
N LEU A 226 -0.48 10.09 5.56
CA LEU A 226 -1.75 9.67 4.96
C LEU A 226 -1.78 8.14 4.77
N ARG A 227 -2.96 7.55 4.95
CA ARG A 227 -3.26 6.15 4.64
C ARG A 227 -4.25 6.09 3.49
N GLY A 228 -3.83 5.54 2.35
CA GLY A 228 -4.70 5.26 1.21
C GLY A 228 -5.18 3.81 1.20
N MET A 229 -6.44 3.60 0.82
CA MET A 229 -7.06 2.30 0.63
C MET A 229 -7.79 2.25 -0.70
N ILE A 230 -7.43 1.29 -1.54
CA ILE A 230 -8.03 1.09 -2.83
C ILE A 230 -9.35 0.32 -2.63
N LEU A 231 -10.44 0.89 -3.14
CA LEU A 231 -11.80 0.32 -3.11
C LEU A 231 -12.15 -0.39 -4.43
N ALA A 232 -11.50 0.02 -5.51
CA ALA A 232 -11.56 -0.60 -6.82
C ALA A 232 -10.40 -0.10 -7.68
N CYS A 233 -9.89 -0.96 -8.56
CA CYS A 233 -8.90 -0.56 -9.55
C CYS A 233 -9.16 -1.32 -10.85
N THR A 234 -9.25 -0.58 -11.95
CA THR A 234 -9.34 -1.14 -13.31
C THR A 234 -8.44 -0.34 -14.23
N LEU A 235 -8.04 -0.93 -15.36
CA LEU A 235 -7.45 -0.14 -16.44
C LEU A 235 -8.43 0.96 -16.86
N ALA A 236 -7.91 2.16 -17.07
CA ALA A 236 -8.75 3.31 -17.40
C ALA A 236 -9.18 3.23 -18.87
N ASP A 237 -10.44 3.59 -19.14
CA ASP A 237 -10.92 3.78 -20.50
C ASP A 237 -10.25 5.03 -21.12
N PRO A 238 -9.67 4.94 -22.33
CA PRO A 238 -9.02 6.08 -22.97
C PRO A 238 -9.95 7.29 -23.20
N GLY A 239 -11.24 7.04 -23.45
CA GLY A 239 -12.26 8.08 -23.63
C GLY A 239 -12.51 8.86 -22.34
N GLU A 240 -12.71 8.15 -21.22
CA GLU A 240 -12.85 8.76 -19.89
C GLU A 240 -11.61 9.60 -19.52
N VAL A 241 -10.40 9.05 -19.76
CA VAL A 241 -9.14 9.75 -19.49
C VAL A 241 -9.02 11.02 -20.31
N LYS A 242 -9.37 10.97 -21.60
CA LYS A 242 -9.35 12.15 -22.48
C LYS A 242 -10.27 13.24 -21.96
N GLN A 243 -11.52 12.89 -21.61
CA GLN A 243 -12.49 13.84 -21.06
C GLN A 243 -11.97 14.50 -19.78
N HIS A 244 -11.42 13.69 -18.87
CA HIS A 244 -10.85 14.20 -17.62
C HIS A 244 -9.64 15.12 -17.85
N MET A 245 -8.70 14.73 -18.72
CA MET A 245 -7.54 15.55 -19.08
C MET A 245 -7.95 16.87 -19.73
N THR A 246 -8.96 16.86 -20.61
CA THR A 246 -9.50 18.10 -21.20
C THR A 246 -10.10 19.02 -20.14
N LYS A 247 -10.83 18.47 -19.17
CA LYS A 247 -11.40 19.25 -18.06
C LYS A 247 -10.31 19.88 -17.19
N LEU A 248 -9.26 19.14 -16.85
CA LEU A 248 -8.11 19.67 -16.10
C LEU A 248 -7.41 20.82 -16.84
N LEU A 249 -7.27 20.71 -18.16
CA LEU A 249 -6.69 21.77 -18.98
C LEU A 249 -7.56 23.04 -19.07
N GLN A 250 -8.86 22.94 -18.82
CA GLN A 250 -9.79 24.07 -18.80
C GLN A 250 -9.82 24.79 -17.44
N GLU A 251 -9.33 24.12 -16.38
CA GLU A 251 -9.26 24.65 -15.02
C GLU A 251 -7.88 25.29 -14.68
N LEU A 252 -6.93 25.22 -15.62
CA LEU A 252 -5.61 25.88 -15.57
C LEU A 252 -5.64 27.23 -16.32
#